data_AF-A0A2N5KUH1-F1
#
_entry.id   AF-A0A2N5KUH1-F1
#
_cell.length_a   1.000
_cell.length_b   1.000
_cell.length_c   1.000
_cell.angle_alpha   90.00
_cell.angle_beta   90.00
_cell.angle_gamma   90.00
#
_symmetry.space_group_name_H-M   'P 1'
#
loop_
_entity.id
_entity.type
_entity.pdbx_description
1 polymer ?
#
loop_
_entity_poly.entity_id
_entity_poly.type
_entity_poly.pdbx_seq_one_letter_code
_entity_poly.pdbx_strand_id
1 'polypeptide(L)'
;MKTKQVKRDWSQALEKVQEEGMCRYYGLSQDLQAAHVIGREHDHIEIGPRGGETRVVQEEDIVVLCSFHHHGVYDARQLDLLAFLYPYEQARAVLVAGGITKALRRITGSRDA
;
A
#
# COMPACT_ATOMS: atom_id res chain seq x y z
N MET A 1 2.50 26.44 -7.08
CA MET A 1 1.94 25.71 -8.23
C MET A 1 1.16 24.53 -7.66
N LYS A 2 -0.18 24.49 -7.77
CA LYS A 2 -0.97 23.33 -7.29
C LYS A 2 -0.68 22.15 -8.22
N THR A 3 0.03 21.13 -7.76
CA THR A 3 0.21 19.88 -8.50
C THR A 3 -1.16 19.30 -8.80
N LYS A 4 -1.48 19.12 -10.10
CA LYS A 4 -2.68 18.42 -10.54
C LYS A 4 -2.65 17.02 -9.92
N GLN A 5 -3.56 16.76 -8.98
CA GLN A 5 -3.62 15.48 -8.27
C GLN A 5 -3.87 14.39 -9.33
N VAL A 6 -2.92 13.48 -9.50
CA VAL A 6 -3.05 12.38 -10.48
C VAL A 6 -4.24 11.53 -10.06
N LYS A 7 -5.22 11.39 -10.96
CA LYS A 7 -6.40 10.56 -10.72
C LYS A 7 -5.96 9.11 -10.58
N ARG A 8 -6.41 8.47 -9.50
CA ARG A 8 -6.17 7.06 -9.19
C ARG A 8 -7.49 6.32 -9.11
N ASP A 9 -7.53 5.13 -9.66
CA ASP A 9 -8.56 4.14 -9.37
C ASP A 9 -8.14 3.36 -8.11
N TRP A 10 -9.05 3.29 -7.15
CA TRP A 10 -8.86 2.61 -5.87
C TRP A 10 -9.78 1.41 -5.70
N SER A 11 -10.52 1.03 -6.75
CA SER A 11 -11.63 0.07 -6.63
C SER A 11 -11.19 -1.26 -6.02
N GLN A 12 -10.10 -1.86 -6.50
CA GLN A 12 -9.54 -3.11 -5.97
C GLN A 12 -9.04 -2.95 -4.52
N ALA A 13 -8.31 -1.87 -4.24
CA ALA A 13 -7.83 -1.59 -2.89
C ALA A 13 -8.99 -1.41 -1.88
N LEU A 14 -10.08 -0.76 -2.28
CA LEU A 14 -11.27 -0.55 -1.44
C LEU A 14 -12.08 -1.83 -1.25
N GLU A 15 -12.18 -2.67 -2.29
CA GLU A 15 -12.77 -4.00 -2.21
C GLU A 15 -12.02 -4.85 -1.16
N LYS A 16 -10.69 -4.90 -1.24
CA LYS A 16 -9.86 -5.59 -0.23
C LYS A 16 -10.06 -5.05 1.19
N VAL A 17 -10.14 -3.73 1.38
CA VAL A 17 -10.43 -3.14 2.70
C VAL A 17 -11.78 -3.62 3.24
N GLN A 18 -12.79 -3.70 2.37
CA GLN A 18 -14.11 -4.19 2.72
C GLN A 18 -14.11 -5.68 3.05
N GLU A 19 -13.41 -6.50 2.26
CA GLU A 19 -13.32 -7.95 2.43
C GLU A 19 -12.58 -8.36 3.71
N GLU A 20 -11.44 -7.71 4.00
CA GLU A 20 -10.69 -8.00 5.22
C GLU A 20 -11.42 -7.51 6.47
N GLY A 21 -12.06 -6.34 6.39
CA GLY A 21 -12.91 -5.81 7.45
C GLY A 21 -12.20 -5.56 8.79
N MET A 22 -10.86 -5.64 8.84
CA MET A 22 -10.07 -5.43 10.04
C MET A 22 -8.66 -4.90 9.74
N CYS A 23 -8.11 -4.12 10.68
CA CYS A 23 -6.72 -3.69 10.67
C CYS A 23 -5.82 -4.92 10.86
N ARG A 24 -4.87 -5.17 9.96
CA ARG A 24 -4.00 -6.35 10.07
C ARG A 24 -3.08 -6.37 11.28
N TYR A 25 -2.70 -5.19 11.78
CA TYR A 25 -1.81 -5.11 12.92
C TYR A 25 -2.50 -5.41 14.25
N TYR A 26 -3.75 -4.95 14.43
CA TYR A 26 -4.43 -4.96 15.73
C TYR A 26 -5.81 -5.65 15.73
N GLY A 27 -6.36 -5.96 14.55
CA GLY A 27 -7.62 -6.72 14.39
C GLY A 27 -8.92 -5.90 14.59
N LEU A 28 -8.87 -4.58 14.74
CA LEU A 28 -10.07 -3.75 14.85
C LEU A 28 -10.68 -3.40 13.49
N SER A 29 -12.00 -3.28 13.42
CA SER A 29 -12.78 -3.00 12.19
C SER A 29 -13.15 -1.52 11.96
N GLN A 30 -12.66 -0.61 12.80
CA GLN A 30 -13.03 0.81 12.75
C GLN A 30 -12.05 1.64 11.92
N ASP A 31 -12.58 2.51 11.06
CA ASP A 31 -11.86 3.49 10.24
C ASP A 31 -10.65 2.91 9.50
N LEU A 32 -10.93 1.89 8.68
CA LEU A 32 -9.94 1.15 7.90
C LEU A 32 -9.53 1.93 6.65
N GLN A 33 -8.24 1.86 6.32
CA GLN A 33 -7.65 2.53 5.18
C GLN A 33 -6.71 1.59 4.44
N ALA A 34 -6.60 1.81 3.12
CA ALA A 34 -5.64 1.15 2.25
C ALA A 34 -4.28 1.86 2.35
N ALA A 35 -3.41 1.36 3.22
CA ALA A 35 -2.05 1.89 3.39
C ALA A 35 -1.13 1.30 2.32
N HIS A 36 -0.42 2.15 1.57
CA HIS A 36 0.46 1.68 0.50
C HIS A 36 1.70 0.98 1.07
N VAL A 37 1.90 -0.28 0.70
CA VAL A 37 3.12 -1.03 1.02
C VAL A 37 4.33 -0.40 0.33
N ILE A 38 4.13 0.09 -0.90
CA ILE A 38 5.17 0.70 -1.76
C ILE A 38 4.91 2.20 -2.00
N GLY A 39 5.76 2.87 -2.77
CA GLY A 39 5.54 4.27 -3.15
C GLY A 39 4.45 4.41 -4.23
N ARG A 40 3.65 5.48 -4.17
CA ARG A 40 2.54 5.76 -5.13
C ARG A 40 3.02 6.06 -6.56
N GLU A 41 4.31 6.25 -6.73
CA GLU A 41 4.97 6.39 -8.02
C GLU A 41 4.90 5.09 -8.83
N HIS A 42 4.71 3.95 -8.16
CA HIS A 42 4.74 2.60 -8.71
C HIS A 42 3.36 1.97 -8.94
N ASP A 43 2.27 2.71 -8.67
CA ASP A 43 0.91 2.27 -9.00
C ASP A 43 0.84 1.79 -10.45
N HIS A 44 0.06 0.73 -10.68
CA HIS A 44 -0.13 0.18 -12.00
C HIS A 44 -0.73 1.23 -12.95
N ILE A 45 -0.36 1.21 -14.24
CA ILE A 45 -0.92 2.12 -15.24
C ILE A 45 -1.77 1.32 -16.21
N GLU A 46 -3.06 1.60 -16.22
CA GLU A 46 -3.97 1.07 -17.22
C GLU A 46 -4.23 2.11 -18.32
N ILE A 47 -4.21 1.64 -19.56
CA ILE A 47 -4.57 2.44 -20.73
C ILE A 47 -6.03 2.15 -21.06
N GLY A 48 -6.90 3.13 -20.85
CA GLY A 48 -8.31 2.99 -21.16
C GLY A 48 -8.57 2.87 -22.68
N PRO A 49 -9.78 2.46 -23.10
CA PRO A 49 -10.13 2.25 -24.52
C PRO A 49 -9.94 3.47 -25.42
N ARG A 50 -9.87 4.67 -24.82
CA ARG A 50 -9.67 5.95 -25.51
C ARG A 50 -8.23 6.49 -25.37
N GLY A 51 -7.27 5.65 -24.96
CA GLY A 51 -5.85 5.99 -24.81
C GLY A 51 -5.50 6.81 -23.56
N GLY A 52 -6.45 6.99 -22.63
CA GLY A 52 -6.21 7.72 -21.38
C GLY A 52 -5.53 6.83 -20.34
N GLU A 53 -4.45 7.33 -19.73
CA GLU A 53 -3.78 6.66 -18.62
C GLU A 53 -4.54 6.85 -17.31
N THR A 54 -4.75 5.77 -16.58
CA THR A 54 -5.27 5.78 -15.21
C THR A 54 -4.31 4.99 -14.32
N ARG A 55 -3.90 5.60 -13.20
CA ARG A 55 -3.15 4.87 -12.18
C ARG A 55 -4.12 4.02 -11.37
N VAL A 56 -3.82 2.75 -11.18
CA VAL A 56 -4.65 1.80 -10.44
C VAL A 56 -3.87 1.36 -9.21
N VAL A 57 -4.50 1.49 -8.05
CA VAL A 57 -3.97 0.95 -6.79
C VAL A 57 -4.50 -0.47 -6.67
N GLN A 58 -3.64 -1.45 -6.92
CA GLN A 58 -4.00 -2.85 -6.87
C GLN A 58 -4.05 -3.35 -5.41
N GLU A 59 -4.70 -4.50 -5.21
CA GLU A 59 -4.84 -5.08 -3.88
C GLU A 59 -3.48 -5.43 -3.25
N GLU A 60 -2.51 -5.92 -4.03
CA GLU A 60 -1.16 -6.28 -3.59
C GLU A 60 -0.27 -5.08 -3.24
N ASP A 61 -0.68 -3.87 -3.63
CA ASP A 61 0.06 -2.64 -3.36
C ASP A 61 -0.29 -2.05 -1.98
N ILE A 62 -1.30 -2.60 -1.29
CA ILE A 62 -1.82 -2.08 -0.03
C ILE A 62 -1.92 -3.12 1.08
N VAL A 63 -1.92 -2.65 2.31
CA VAL A 63 -2.30 -3.38 3.51
C VAL A 63 -3.42 -2.62 4.24
N VAL A 64 -4.34 -3.36 4.87
CA VAL A 64 -5.46 -2.76 5.60
C VAL A 64 -5.02 -2.37 7.01
N LEU A 65 -5.03 -1.06 7.30
CA LEU A 65 -4.67 -0.51 8.61
C LEU A 65 -5.74 0.45 9.11
N CYS A 66 -5.91 0.55 10.42
CA CYS A 66 -6.73 1.63 10.98
C CYS A 66 -6.01 2.98 10.86
N SER A 67 -6.76 4.01 10.49
CA SER A 67 -6.27 5.38 10.26
C SER A 67 -5.53 5.96 11.49
N PHE A 68 -6.13 5.80 12.67
CA PHE A 68 -5.74 6.52 13.89
C PHE A 68 -4.46 5.99 14.54
N HIS A 69 -4.23 4.67 14.49
CA HIS A 69 -3.14 4.05 15.25
C HIS A 69 -1.99 3.56 14.38
N HIS A 70 -2.25 2.98 13.20
CA HIS A 70 -1.22 2.21 12.48
C HIS A 70 -0.87 2.79 11.13
N HIS A 71 -1.82 3.37 10.38
CA HIS A 71 -1.49 3.95 9.08
C HIS A 71 -0.49 5.11 9.22
N GLY A 72 -0.76 6.08 10.10
CA GLY A 72 0.16 7.21 10.32
C GLY A 72 1.53 6.80 10.88
N VAL A 73 1.58 5.78 11.75
CA VAL A 73 2.83 5.26 12.33
C VAL A 73 3.65 4.53 11.27
N TYR A 74 2.99 3.78 10.38
CA TYR A 74 3.63 3.14 9.25
C TYR A 74 4.16 4.17 8.24
N ASP A 75 3.38 5.18 7.89
CA ASP A 75 3.82 6.29 7.02
C ASP A 75 5.04 7.01 7.61
N ALA A 76 5.09 7.15 8.94
CA ALA A 76 6.23 7.69 9.68
C ALA A 76 7.45 6.74 9.77
N ARG A 77 7.37 5.53 9.19
CA ARG A 77 8.38 4.46 9.22
C ARG A 77 8.70 3.97 10.64
N GLN A 78 7.67 3.92 11.49
CA GLN A 78 7.79 3.48 12.88
C GLN A 78 7.06 2.16 13.16
N LEU A 79 6.60 1.47 12.12
CA LEU A 79 5.88 0.21 12.21
C LEU A 79 6.55 -0.83 11.33
N ASP A 80 6.83 -2.01 11.90
CA ASP A 80 7.25 -3.18 11.12
C ASP A 80 6.03 -3.97 10.66
N LEU A 81 5.79 -3.96 9.36
CA LEU A 81 4.67 -4.67 8.75
C LEU A 81 5.01 -6.06 8.23
N LEU A 82 6.27 -6.51 8.27
CA LEU A 82 6.69 -7.71 7.54
C LEU A 82 5.88 -8.95 7.94
N ALA A 83 5.60 -9.11 9.23
CA ALA A 83 4.82 -10.25 9.75
C ALA A 83 3.30 -10.15 9.45
N PHE A 84 2.82 -9.00 8.99
CA PHE A 84 1.42 -8.72 8.74
C PHE A 84 1.07 -8.64 7.24
N LEU A 85 2.09 -8.71 6.37
CA LEU A 85 1.90 -8.77 4.93
C LEU A 85 1.68 -10.21 4.47
N TYR A 86 0.77 -10.40 3.53
CA TYR A 86 0.64 -11.66 2.81
C TYR A 86 1.85 -11.88 1.89
N PRO A 87 2.18 -13.14 1.54
CA PRO A 87 3.32 -13.43 0.69
C PRO A 87 3.30 -12.68 -0.65
N TYR A 88 2.13 -12.45 -1.24
CA TYR A 88 2.00 -11.76 -2.52
C TYR A 88 2.30 -10.25 -2.41
N GLU A 89 1.96 -9.61 -1.30
CA GLU A 89 2.30 -8.20 -1.02
C GLU A 89 3.81 -8.03 -0.78
N GLN A 90 4.41 -8.98 -0.06
CA GLN A 90 5.86 -9.01 0.14
C GLN A 90 6.59 -9.17 -1.20
N ALA A 91 6.13 -10.11 -2.03
CA ALA A 91 6.69 -10.32 -3.37
C ALA A 91 6.54 -9.06 -4.24
N ARG A 92 5.37 -8.43 -4.22
CA ARG A 92 5.12 -7.17 -4.93
C ARG A 92 6.08 -6.07 -4.48
N ALA A 93 6.28 -5.90 -3.17
CA ALA A 93 7.21 -4.93 -2.64
C ALA A 93 8.66 -5.17 -3.10
N VAL A 94 9.10 -6.43 -3.14
CA VAL A 94 10.43 -6.81 -3.63
C VAL A 94 10.62 -6.48 -5.11
N LEU A 95 9.63 -6.83 -5.94
CA LEU A 95 9.64 -6.56 -7.38
C LEU A 95 9.71 -5.06 -7.65
N VAL A 96 8.85 -4.29 -7.00
CA VAL A 96 8.75 -2.84 -7.23
C VAL A 96 9.94 -2.08 -6.65
N ALA A 97 10.40 -2.43 -5.46
CA ALA A 97 11.56 -1.79 -4.86
C ALA A 97 12.87 -2.10 -5.62
N GLY A 98 12.87 -3.13 -6.47
CA GLY A 98 14.04 -3.58 -7.21
C GLY A 98 15.04 -4.34 -6.33
N GLY A 99 14.56 -5.12 -5.37
CA GLY A 99 15.38 -5.99 -4.52
C GLY A 99 14.91 -6.09 -3.07
N ILE A 100 15.32 -7.17 -2.38
CA ILE A 100 14.88 -7.55 -1.03
C ILE A 100 15.23 -6.48 0.00
N THR A 101 16.49 -6.04 0.06
CA THR A 101 16.95 -4.98 0.98
C THR A 101 16.11 -3.71 0.90
N LYS A 102 15.82 -3.22 -0.31
CA LYS A 102 15.03 -2.00 -0.49
C LYS A 102 13.58 -2.19 -0.03
N ALA A 103 12.99 -3.36 -0.30
CA ALA A 103 11.65 -3.70 0.18
C ALA A 103 11.61 -3.77 1.72
N LEU A 104 12.58 -4.43 2.35
CA LEU A 104 12.68 -4.51 3.81
C LEU A 104 12.77 -3.13 4.45
N ARG A 105 13.61 -2.22 3.93
CA ARG A 105 13.70 -0.84 4.44
C ARG A 105 12.36 -0.09 4.39
N ARG A 106 11.53 -0.39 3.38
CA ARG A 106 10.23 0.24 3.20
C ARG A 106 9.19 -0.34 4.16
N ILE A 107 9.09 -1.67 4.21
CA ILE A 107 8.06 -2.40 4.96
C ILE A 107 8.30 -2.36 6.47
N THR A 108 9.56 -2.45 6.89
CA THR A 108 9.93 -2.56 8.32
C THR A 108 10.17 -1.20 8.97
N GLY A 109 10.33 -0.14 8.17
CA GLY A 109 10.84 1.16 8.63
C GLY A 109 12.33 1.17 9.00
N SER A 110 13.02 0.03 8.94
CA SER A 110 14.44 -0.07 9.30
C SER A 110 15.34 0.68 8.31
N ARG A 111 16.35 1.37 8.86
CA ARG A 111 17.42 2.02 8.08
C ARG A 111 18.56 1.06 7.72
N ASP A 112 18.63 -0.08 8.41
CA ASP A 112 19.79 -0.99 8.40
C ASP A 112 19.61 -2.23 7.50
N ALA A 113 18.43 -2.38 6.86
CA ALA A 113 18.13 -3.52 5.98
C ALA A 113 18.85 -3.49 4.62
#